data_AF-A0A967H0K9-F1
#
_entry.id   AF-A0A967H0K9-F1
#
_cell.length_a   1.000
_cell.length_b   1.000
_cell.length_c   1.000
_cell.angle_alpha   90.00
_cell.angle_beta   90.00
_cell.angle_gamma   90.00
#
_symmetry.space_group_name_H-M   'P 1'
#
loop_
_entity.id
_entity.type
_entity.pdbx_description
1 polymer ?
#
loop_
_entity_poly.entity_id
_entity_poly.type
_entity_poly.pdbx_seq_one_letter_code
_entity_poly.pdbx_strand_id
1 'polypeptide(L)'
;MKRVLFITYYWPPAGGPGVYRVVKLVKYLPQFGWKPLILTVKNGEYPEYDESLIQDIPPAAKIIRTAKVEPFAIYKRLTGKSSENSIPAGFIGQNGKKSVLENLSRIIRMNLFLPDARIGWLPFAGNAIRHLRKTWQPDIILT
;
A
#
# COMPACT_ATOMS: atom_id res chain seq x y z
N MET A 1 -5.02 -18.92 -22.23
CA MET A 1 -3.99 -18.12 -21.53
C MET A 1 -4.06 -18.42 -20.04
N LYS A 2 -2.92 -18.64 -19.39
CA LYS A 2 -2.85 -18.85 -17.93
C LYS A 2 -3.01 -17.52 -17.20
N ARG A 3 -3.50 -17.53 -15.97
CA ARG A 3 -3.87 -16.38 -15.15
C ARG A 3 -2.89 -16.22 -14.01
N VAL A 4 -2.24 -15.06 -13.92
CA VAL A 4 -1.33 -14.72 -12.82
C VAL A 4 -1.82 -13.48 -12.08
N LEU A 5 -1.98 -13.60 -10.77
CA LEU A 5 -2.36 -12.51 -9.87
C LEU A 5 -1.10 -11.97 -9.18
N PHE A 6 -0.77 -10.72 -9.43
CA PHE A 6 0.23 -9.96 -8.68
C PHE A 6 -0.45 -9.20 -7.54
N ILE A 7 0.06 -9.32 -6.33
CA ILE A 7 -0.40 -8.57 -5.15
C ILE A 7 0.75 -7.70 -4.72
N THR A 8 0.71 -6.41 -5.06
CA THR A 8 1.81 -5.49 -4.71
C THR A 8 1.28 -4.16 -4.24
N TYR A 9 1.81 -3.66 -3.12
CA TYR A 9 1.55 -2.30 -2.66
C TYR A 9 2.27 -1.26 -3.54
N TYR A 10 3.46 -1.60 -4.04
CA TYR A 10 4.31 -0.73 -4.84
C TYR A 10 4.11 -1.03 -6.33
N TRP A 11 3.34 -0.18 -6.99
CA TRP A 11 3.00 -0.26 -8.41
C TRP A 11 3.04 1.14 -9.02
N PRO A 12 3.35 1.31 -10.32
CA PRO A 12 3.39 2.62 -10.95
C PRO A 12 2.19 3.50 -10.60
N PRO A 13 2.42 4.78 -10.26
CA PRO A 13 3.67 5.54 -10.47
C PRO A 13 4.75 5.36 -9.37
N ALA A 14 4.66 4.38 -8.48
CA ALA A 14 5.76 4.09 -7.56
C ALA A 14 7.06 3.77 -8.31
N GLY A 15 8.19 4.30 -7.83
CA GLY A 15 9.54 4.01 -8.33
C GLY A 15 10.28 2.96 -7.48
N GLY A 16 11.55 2.75 -7.81
CA GLY A 16 12.47 1.91 -7.05
C GLY A 16 12.62 0.47 -7.57
N PRO A 17 13.73 -0.21 -7.21
CA PRO A 17 14.19 -1.47 -7.83
C PRO A 17 13.18 -2.62 -7.74
N GLY A 18 12.36 -2.66 -6.69
CA GLY A 18 11.27 -3.64 -6.57
C GLY A 18 10.19 -3.45 -7.63
N VAL A 19 9.80 -2.21 -7.89
CA VAL A 19 8.76 -1.89 -8.87
C VAL A 19 9.23 -2.17 -10.29
N TYR A 20 10.47 -1.79 -10.63
CA TYR A 20 11.05 -2.09 -11.95
C TYR A 20 10.98 -3.58 -12.29
N ARG A 21 11.36 -4.47 -11.35
CA ARG A 21 11.33 -5.93 -11.58
C ARG A 21 9.92 -6.43 -11.88
N VAL A 22 8.94 -6.03 -11.05
CA VAL A 22 7.55 -6.49 -11.21
C VAL A 22 6.95 -5.95 -12.50
N VAL A 23 7.16 -4.67 -12.83
CA VAL A 23 6.64 -4.06 -14.06
C VAL A 23 7.23 -4.73 -15.30
N LYS A 24 8.55 -4.97 -15.34
CA LYS A 24 9.17 -5.67 -16.48
C LYS A 24 8.67 -7.11 -16.60
N LEU A 25 8.51 -7.83 -15.50
CA LEU A 25 7.92 -9.17 -15.53
C LEU A 25 6.50 -9.15 -16.10
N VAL A 26 5.65 -8.24 -15.62
CA VAL A 26 4.28 -8.04 -16.14
C VAL A 26 4.28 -7.69 -17.63
N LYS A 27 5.22 -6.84 -18.09
CA LYS A 27 5.35 -6.41 -19.49
C LYS A 27 5.53 -7.59 -20.45
N TYR A 28 6.39 -8.55 -20.10
CA TYR A 28 6.75 -9.65 -21.01
C TYR A 28 5.88 -10.90 -20.84
N LEU A 29 5.20 -11.10 -19.70
CA LEU A 29 4.34 -12.26 -19.44
C LEU A 29 3.28 -12.56 -20.52
N PRO A 30 2.58 -11.57 -21.11
CA PRO A 30 1.64 -11.80 -22.20
C PRO A 30 2.24 -12.56 -23.40
N GLN A 31 3.54 -12.37 -23.69
CA GLN A 31 4.25 -13.05 -24.78
C GLN A 31 4.38 -14.56 -24.54
N PHE A 32 4.29 -15.00 -23.27
CA PHE A 32 4.34 -16.40 -22.86
C PHE A 32 2.95 -16.97 -22.56
N GLY A 33 1.89 -16.33 -23.05
CA GLY A 33 0.51 -16.81 -22.88
C GLY A 33 -0.07 -16.60 -21.48
N TRP A 34 0.51 -15.71 -20.68
CA TRP A 34 0.02 -15.34 -19.36
C TRP A 34 -0.79 -14.04 -19.38
N LYS A 35 -1.90 -14.02 -18.65
CA LYS A 35 -2.77 -12.86 -18.47
C LYS A 35 -2.54 -12.29 -17.06
N PRO A 36 -1.79 -11.19 -16.92
CA PRO A 36 -1.53 -10.59 -15.62
C PRO A 36 -2.73 -9.79 -15.10
N LEU A 37 -3.04 -9.98 -13.82
CA LEU A 37 -3.93 -9.12 -13.05
C LEU A 37 -3.14 -8.58 -11.85
N ILE A 38 -3.16 -7.27 -11.66
CA ILE A 38 -2.44 -6.59 -10.59
C ILE A 38 -3.48 -6.11 -9.57
N LEU A 39 -3.36 -6.60 -8.35
CA LEU A 39 -4.05 -6.07 -7.19
C LEU A 39 -3.09 -5.14 -6.44
N THR A 40 -3.45 -3.86 -6.39
CA THR A 40 -2.64 -2.83 -5.73
C THR A 40 -3.52 -1.85 -4.94
N VAL A 41 -2.89 -0.87 -4.30
CA VAL A 41 -3.54 0.13 -3.48
C VAL A 41 -3.94 1.36 -4.32
N LYS A 42 -5.05 1.99 -3.95
CA LYS A 42 -5.47 3.30 -4.46
C LYS A 42 -4.78 4.38 -3.63
N ASN A 43 -4.19 5.39 -4.30
CA ASN A 43 -3.48 6.50 -3.67
C ASN A 43 -2.40 6.00 -2.68
N GLY A 44 -1.59 5.02 -3.11
CA GLY A 44 -0.47 4.53 -2.32
C GLY A 44 0.52 5.64 -2.00
N GLU A 45 1.22 5.49 -0.89
CA GLU A 45 2.30 6.39 -0.49
C GLU A 45 3.63 5.70 -0.78
N TYR A 46 4.44 6.30 -1.63
CA TYR A 46 5.70 5.71 -2.10
C TYR A 46 6.89 6.61 -1.70
N PRO A 47 8.06 6.02 -1.37
CA PRO A 47 9.29 6.79 -1.16
C PRO A 47 9.77 7.50 -2.42
N GLU A 48 9.48 6.93 -3.59
CA GLU A 48 9.95 7.38 -4.90
C GLU A 48 8.81 7.25 -5.91
N TYR A 49 8.77 8.16 -6.88
CA TYR A 49 7.80 8.18 -7.98
C TYR A 49 8.52 8.20 -9.32
N ASP A 50 8.09 7.34 -10.23
CA ASP A 50 8.55 7.27 -11.62
C ASP A 50 7.35 7.00 -12.53
N GLU A 51 6.87 8.05 -13.20
CA GLU A 51 5.73 7.96 -14.11
C GLU A 51 6.07 7.26 -15.44
N SER A 52 7.35 7.19 -15.82
CA SER A 52 7.77 6.54 -17.07
C SER A 52 7.39 5.07 -17.09
N LEU A 53 7.33 4.43 -15.91
CA LEU A 53 6.92 3.03 -15.75
C LEU A 53 5.47 2.73 -16.13
N ILE A 54 4.61 3.75 -16.21
CA ILE A 54 3.23 3.57 -16.68
C ILE A 54 3.22 3.12 -18.15
N GLN A 55 4.19 3.58 -18.95
CA GLN A 55 4.31 3.24 -20.37
C GLN A 55 4.68 1.77 -20.59
N ASP A 56 5.28 1.12 -19.58
CA ASP A 56 5.65 -0.30 -19.63
C ASP A 56 4.51 -1.24 -19.28
N ILE A 57 3.35 -0.73 -18.85
CA ILE A 57 2.20 -1.55 -18.50
C ILE A 57 1.51 -2.01 -19.80
N PRO A 58 1.49 -3.33 -20.09
CA PRO A 58 0.90 -3.80 -21.33
C PRO A 58 -0.64 -3.68 -21.27
N PRO A 59 -1.33 -3.42 -22.39
CA PRO A 59 -2.79 -3.33 -22.43
C PRO A 59 -3.52 -4.60 -21.93
N ALA A 60 -2.85 -5.76 -22.03
CA ALA A 60 -3.36 -7.03 -21.54
C ALA A 60 -3.41 -7.12 -19.99
N ALA A 61 -2.65 -6.28 -19.28
CA ALA A 61 -2.61 -6.26 -17.82
C ALA A 61 -3.83 -5.54 -17.24
N LYS A 62 -4.59 -6.24 -16.40
CA LYS A 62 -5.71 -5.64 -15.66
C LYS A 62 -5.23 -5.15 -14.30
N ILE A 63 -5.55 -3.91 -13.95
CA ILE A 63 -5.19 -3.32 -12.65
C ILE A 63 -6.46 -3.15 -11.81
N ILE A 64 -6.44 -3.64 -10.57
CA ILE A 64 -7.46 -3.44 -9.56
C ILE A 64 -6.83 -2.68 -8.40
N ARG A 65 -7.35 -1.48 -8.14
CA ARG A 65 -6.91 -0.63 -7.03
C ARG A 65 -7.92 -0.70 -5.91
N THR A 66 -7.47 -1.11 -4.73
CA THR A 66 -8.30 -1.23 -3.52
C THR A 66 -8.02 -0.10 -2.55
N ALA A 67 -9.01 0.23 -1.72
CA ALA A 67 -8.86 1.25 -0.69
C ALA A 67 -7.83 0.83 0.37
N LYS A 68 -7.38 1.79 1.17
CA LYS A 68 -6.62 1.58 2.40
C LYS A 68 -7.22 2.44 3.50
N VAL A 69 -7.02 2.02 4.74
CA VAL A 69 -7.25 2.87 5.91
C VAL A 69 -5.90 3.39 6.39
N GLU A 70 -5.82 4.67 6.65
CA GLU A 70 -4.63 5.30 7.23
C GLU A 70 -4.93 5.74 8.65
N PRO A 71 -4.54 4.95 9.66
CA PRO A 71 -4.86 5.27 11.03
C PRO A 71 -4.28 6.62 11.47
N PHE A 72 -3.12 7.01 10.94
CA PHE A 72 -2.56 8.35 11.16
C PHE A 72 -3.44 9.47 10.58
N ALA A 73 -4.00 9.29 9.39
CA ALA A 73 -4.89 10.28 8.79
C ALA A 73 -6.18 10.43 9.61
N ILE A 74 -6.71 9.31 10.13
CA ILE A 74 -7.87 9.30 11.03
C ILE A 74 -7.52 10.03 12.34
N TYR A 75 -6.40 9.69 12.98
CA TYR A 75 -5.94 10.38 14.19
C TYR A 75 -5.77 11.90 13.96
N LYS A 76 -5.17 12.31 12.84
CA LYS A 76 -5.03 13.73 12.47
C LYS A 76 -6.40 14.42 12.34
N ARG A 77 -7.35 13.80 11.64
CA ARG A 77 -8.71 14.34 11.48
C ARG A 77 -9.45 14.45 12.82
N LEU A 78 -9.32 13.46 13.69
CA LEU A 78 -9.99 13.45 15.00
C LEU A 78 -9.36 14.41 16.01
N THR A 79 -8.04 14.64 15.94
CA THR A 79 -7.33 15.51 16.90
C THR A 79 -7.20 16.96 16.44
N GLY A 80 -7.58 17.29 15.20
CA GLY A 80 -7.51 18.65 14.66
C GLY A 80 -6.08 19.22 14.55
N LYS A 81 -5.04 18.41 14.78
CA LYS A 81 -3.64 18.84 14.72
C LYS A 81 -3.16 18.77 13.27
N SER A 82 -3.06 19.94 12.63
CA SER A 82 -2.51 20.16 11.28
C SER A 82 -1.02 19.79 11.20
N SER A 83 -0.59 19.41 10.00
CA SER A 83 0.74 18.85 9.69
C SER A 83 1.93 19.75 10.09
N GLU A 84 1.68 21.04 10.32
CA GLU A 84 2.71 22.04 10.66
C GLU A 84 3.14 21.97 12.13
N ASN A 85 2.21 21.59 13.02
CA ASN A 85 2.53 21.15 14.39
C ASN A 85 2.85 19.66 14.39
N SER A 86 3.72 19.23 13.47
CA SER A 86 4.42 17.97 13.64
C SER A 86 5.14 18.06 14.98
N ILE A 87 4.59 17.40 16.01
CA ILE A 87 5.34 17.13 17.23
C ILE A 87 6.57 16.39 16.71
N PRO A 88 7.75 17.03 16.70
CA PRO A 88 8.87 16.53 15.93
C PRO A 88 9.21 15.15 16.48
N ALA A 89 9.68 14.26 15.61
CA ALA A 89 10.13 12.92 15.99
C ALA A 89 11.27 12.91 17.04
N GLY A 90 11.66 14.08 17.57
CA GLY A 90 12.67 14.28 18.62
C GLY A 90 12.22 15.05 19.88
N PHE A 91 10.97 15.52 20.04
CA PHE A 91 10.56 16.16 21.30
C PHE A 91 10.04 15.15 22.32
N ILE A 92 10.95 14.29 22.79
CA ILE A 92 10.81 13.66 24.10
C ILE A 92 11.29 14.70 25.12
N GLY A 93 10.33 15.43 25.68
CA GLY A 93 10.53 16.27 26.86
C GLY A 93 10.31 17.76 26.59
N GLN A 94 9.23 18.30 27.14
CA GLN A 94 9.32 19.22 28.27
C GLN A 94 7.93 19.51 28.89
N ASN A 95 7.84 19.25 30.19
CA ASN A 95 7.11 19.99 31.23
C ASN A 95 5.61 20.30 31.03
N GLY A 96 4.78 19.36 31.48
CA GLY A 96 3.35 19.56 31.82
C GLY A 96 2.78 18.25 32.35
N LYS A 97 1.81 18.29 33.28
CA LYS A 97 1.22 17.08 33.92
C LYS A 97 0.81 16.06 32.84
N LYS A 98 1.50 14.91 32.81
CA LYS A 98 1.31 13.85 31.80
C LYS A 98 -0.13 13.33 31.86
N SER A 99 -0.94 13.70 30.88
CA SER A 99 -2.33 13.25 30.80
C SER A 99 -2.37 11.78 30.41
N VAL A 100 -3.24 10.97 31.04
CA VAL A 100 -3.45 9.55 30.71
C VAL A 100 -3.75 9.37 29.22
N LEU A 101 -4.45 10.34 28.62
CA LEU A 101 -4.72 10.42 27.17
C LEU A 101 -3.44 10.56 26.32
N GLU A 102 -2.41 11.24 26.82
CA GLU A 102 -1.15 11.43 26.11
C GLU A 102 -0.30 10.15 26.14
N ASN A 103 -0.31 9.41 27.25
CA ASN A 103 0.29 8.08 27.31
C ASN A 103 -0.45 7.07 26.41
N LEU A 104 -1.79 7.09 26.40
CA LEU A 104 -2.59 6.21 25.57
C LEU A 104 -2.37 6.48 24.07
N SER A 105 -2.34 7.75 23.66
CA SER A 105 -2.05 8.10 22.26
C SER A 105 -0.63 7.69 21.84
N ARG A 106 0.35 7.72 22.75
CA ARG A 106 1.71 7.22 22.49
C ARG A 106 1.76 5.70 22.32
N ILE A 107 1.07 4.95 23.17
CA ILE A 107 0.99 3.49 23.09
C ILE A 107 0.29 3.06 21.80
N ILE A 108 -0.81 3.73 21.45
CA ILE A 108 -1.52 3.50 20.18
C ILE A 108 -0.59 3.83 19.00
N ARG A 109 0.10 4.98 19.02
CA ARG A 109 1.06 5.36 17.97
C ARG A 109 2.20 4.34 17.86
N MET A 110 2.73 3.82 18.95
CA MET A 110 3.87 2.88 18.92
C MET A 110 3.47 1.48 18.44
N ASN A 111 2.24 1.03 18.73
CA ASN A 111 1.80 -0.34 18.41
C ASN A 111 0.98 -0.46 17.12
N LEU A 112 0.43 0.64 16.58
CA LEU A 112 -0.48 0.57 15.42
C LEU A 112 0.23 0.41 14.07
N PHE A 113 1.54 0.69 14.00
CA PHE A 113 2.34 0.65 12.75
C PHE A 113 3.36 -0.48 12.70
N LEU A 114 3.36 -1.38 13.69
CA LEU A 114 4.20 -2.57 13.68
C LEU A 114 3.38 -3.74 13.11
N PRO A 115 3.83 -4.44 12.05
CA PRO A 115 5.18 -4.48 11.49
C PRO A 115 5.47 -3.52 10.31
N ASP A 116 4.45 -2.89 9.70
CA ASP A 116 4.59 -1.98 8.55
C ASP A 116 3.49 -0.90 8.55
N ALA A 117 3.84 0.34 8.19
CA ALA A 117 2.92 1.47 8.04
C ALA A 117 1.81 1.24 6.99
N ARG A 118 1.93 0.22 6.14
CA ARG A 118 0.99 -0.15 5.07
C ARG A 118 -0.05 -1.18 5.50
N ILE A 119 -0.04 -1.63 6.77
CA ILE A 119 -0.95 -2.66 7.30
C ILE A 119 -2.44 -2.36 7.04
N GLY A 120 -2.81 -1.08 6.97
CA GLY A 120 -4.19 -0.64 6.71
C GLY A 120 -4.73 -1.00 5.31
N TRP A 121 -3.89 -1.52 4.41
CA TRP A 121 -4.31 -2.08 3.12
C TRP A 121 -4.76 -3.54 3.20
N LEU A 122 -4.21 -4.30 4.16
CA LEU A 122 -4.43 -5.74 4.29
C LEU A 122 -5.90 -6.18 4.28
N PRO A 123 -6.85 -5.55 5.01
CA PRO A 123 -8.25 -6.01 4.99
C PRO A 123 -8.90 -5.84 3.61
N PHE A 124 -8.56 -4.77 2.87
CA PHE A 124 -9.11 -4.51 1.55
C PHE A 124 -8.49 -5.44 0.50
N ALA A 125 -7.17 -5.62 0.54
CA ALA A 125 -6.46 -6.58 -0.29
C ALA A 125 -7.00 -8.00 -0.06
N GLY A 126 -7.09 -8.43 1.20
CA GLY A 126 -7.61 -9.74 1.58
C GLY A 126 -9.03 -10.00 1.08
N ASN A 127 -9.91 -9.00 1.17
CA ASN A 127 -11.26 -9.11 0.62
C ASN A 127 -11.25 -9.26 -0.92
N ALA A 128 -10.46 -8.44 -1.61
CA ALA A 128 -10.33 -8.53 -3.06
C ALA A 128 -9.73 -9.86 -3.51
N ILE A 129 -8.73 -10.40 -2.80
CA ILE A 129 -8.14 -11.71 -3.08
C ILE A 129 -9.20 -12.81 -2.94
N ARG A 130 -10.01 -12.81 -1.86
CA ARG A 130 -11.09 -13.79 -1.68
C ARG A 130 -12.11 -13.72 -2.82
N HIS A 131 -12.46 -12.52 -3.26
CA HIS A 131 -13.35 -12.34 -4.41
C HIS A 131 -12.72 -12.87 -5.70
N LEU A 132 -11.47 -12.48 -6.00
CA LEU A 132 -10.75 -12.88 -7.21
C LEU A 132 -10.50 -14.39 -7.27
N ARG A 133 -10.27 -15.05 -6.13
CA ARG A 133 -10.15 -16.52 -6.09
C ARG A 133 -11.42 -17.23 -6.55
N LYS A 134 -12.60 -16.64 -6.32
CA LYS A 134 -13.88 -17.20 -6.77
C LYS A 134 -14.22 -16.84 -8.21
N THR A 135 -14.06 -15.56 -8.56
CA THR A 135 -14.51 -15.02 -9.86
C THR A 135 -13.48 -15.17 -10.97
N TRP A 136 -12.20 -14.91 -10.67
CA TRP A 136 -11.14 -14.91 -11.67
C TRP A 136 -10.25 -16.15 -11.62
N GLN A 137 -10.19 -16.87 -10.49
CA GLN A 137 -9.48 -18.15 -10.31
C GLN A 137 -8.04 -18.13 -10.85
N PRO A 138 -7.12 -17.36 -10.22
CA PRO A 138 -5.72 -17.31 -10.66
C PRO A 138 -5.06 -18.69 -10.62
N ASP A 139 -4.24 -19.00 -11.63
CA ASP A 139 -3.43 -20.22 -11.67
C ASP A 139 -2.17 -20.05 -10.79
N ILE A 140 -1.62 -18.83 -10.71
CA ILE A 140 -0.48 -18.47 -9.87
C ILE A 140 -0.74 -17.14 -9.16
N ILE A 141 -0.26 -17.01 -7.92
CA ILE A 141 -0.25 -15.77 -7.14
C ILE A 141 1.21 -15.39 -6.85
N LEU A 142 1.57 -14.14 -7.12
CA LEU A 142 2.87 -13.54 -6.80
C LEU A 142 2.64 -12.33 -5.87
N THR A 143 3.43 -12.20 -4.81
CA THR A 143 3.33 -11.16 -3.77
C THR A 143 4.61 -10.37 -3.65
#